data_AF-A0A9E2Q2Q0-F1
#
_entry.id   AF-A0A9E2Q2Q0-F1
#
_cell.length_a   1.000
_cell.length_b   1.000
_cell.length_c   1.000
_cell.angle_alpha   90.00
_cell.angle_beta   90.00
_cell.angle_gamma   90.00
#
_symmetry.space_group_name_H-M   'P 1'
#
loop_
_entity.id
_entity.type
_entity.pdbx_description
1 polymer ?
#
loop_
_entity_poly.entity_id
_entity_poly.type
_entity_poly.pdbx_seq_one_letter_code
_entity_poly.pdbx_strand_id
1 'polypeptide(L)'
;VGALAVASMIGLPPFAGFVAKEAGLEALAHGGTVRDMVLLGVVALGSVLTVAYGARLWWGAFATKPAVLAADDTVHADGVATSTPIAHAEPGEQPAAITHPSLWLVAPAGVLALGGLGVGLLPTLGENLLGPYAATYPTGELSHLVLFPGVTATGLLALVVLAAGFALFLVRDKVERWQAAPPHPVSADRVYRRGMRRLDELAADVTGLVQRGSLPSYLGIILLTFVVAVGVPLLTSTSFPSRVRPYDELAQVVFAAVVVVSAVLVARARRRLKAAILLGVGGYAMAGLFLLGGAPDLALTQVLVETVTLVVFVLAMRRLPPYFSVRPLAASRWLRLALGVAAGLVVGGIALVAPSARVATPVASSFAEEAVTWGGGTNVVNVTLVDIRAWDTVGEISVLLVAATGIASLVFVHRRTGVIFRESDAPPDRAVWGGDDDPTASLRRPVDTTTAQVRATTSRDRLWLRAGRTLAPYRRSVIFEVVVRLVFRTMIVYSVYLMFSGHNAPGGGFAAGLVTGIALTVRYLAGGRYELGEAAPVQPGTLLGAGLFVAAGTGIAGMLAGRPVLTSWVLTWHAPVLGEVHLVTSLFFDVGVYLVVVGLVLDILRTMGAELDRRAEVGIDPPFEKVTSGRSDD
;
A
#
# COMPACT_ATOMS: atom_id res chain seq x y z
N VAL A 1 -54.80 -23.74 -29.39
CA VAL A 1 -54.18 -23.21 -28.15
C VAL A 1 -53.87 -21.72 -28.26
N GLY A 2 -53.03 -21.27 -29.21
CA GLY A 2 -52.69 -19.85 -29.37
C GLY A 2 -53.92 -18.92 -29.50
N ALA A 3 -54.94 -19.32 -30.26
CA ALA A 3 -56.19 -18.56 -30.40
C ALA A 3 -56.89 -18.31 -29.05
N LEU A 4 -57.00 -19.36 -28.23
CA LEU A 4 -57.66 -19.31 -26.93
C LEU A 4 -56.87 -18.44 -25.94
N ALA A 5 -55.53 -18.54 -25.96
CA ALA A 5 -54.66 -17.71 -25.13
C ALA A 5 -54.74 -16.23 -25.51
N VAL A 6 -54.70 -15.92 -26.82
CA VAL A 6 -54.85 -14.54 -27.31
C VAL A 6 -56.24 -14.00 -27.01
N ALA A 7 -57.31 -14.78 -27.23
CA ALA A 7 -58.69 -14.39 -26.92
C ALA A 7 -58.87 -14.04 -25.43
N SER A 8 -58.27 -14.82 -24.53
CA SER A 8 -58.22 -14.48 -23.10
C SER A 8 -57.39 -13.22 -22.83
N MET A 9 -56.18 -13.11 -23.38
CA MET A 9 -55.29 -11.94 -23.16
C MET A 9 -55.89 -10.61 -23.63
N ILE A 10 -56.57 -10.60 -24.79
CA ILE A 10 -57.24 -9.38 -25.29
C ILE A 10 -58.50 -9.06 -24.47
N GLY A 11 -59.07 -10.05 -23.79
CA GLY A 11 -60.27 -9.91 -22.97
C GLY A 11 -61.54 -10.09 -23.80
N LEU A 12 -61.63 -11.16 -24.60
CA LEU A 12 -62.82 -11.50 -25.37
C LEU A 12 -63.80 -12.34 -24.50
N PRO A 13 -65.11 -12.07 -24.49
CA PRO A 13 -66.09 -12.99 -23.89
C PRO A 13 -66.10 -14.35 -24.64
N PRO A 14 -66.21 -15.51 -23.96
CA PRO A 14 -66.44 -15.72 -22.52
C PRO A 14 -65.15 -16.09 -21.73
N PHE A 15 -63.98 -15.57 -22.08
CA PHE A 15 -62.72 -15.95 -21.43
C PHE A 15 -62.48 -15.23 -20.11
N ALA A 16 -61.71 -15.84 -19.19
CA ALA A 16 -61.39 -15.25 -17.88
C ALA A 16 -60.74 -13.85 -17.97
N GLY A 17 -59.97 -13.57 -19.03
CA GLY A 17 -59.38 -12.25 -19.20
C GLY A 17 -60.39 -11.13 -19.49
N PHE A 18 -61.60 -11.44 -19.99
CA PHE A 18 -62.68 -10.44 -20.08
C PHE A 18 -63.16 -10.06 -18.68
N VAL A 19 -63.50 -11.06 -17.86
CA VAL A 19 -63.96 -10.88 -16.47
C VAL A 19 -62.93 -10.12 -15.64
N ALA A 20 -61.65 -10.45 -15.77
CA ALA A 20 -60.56 -9.79 -15.04
C ALA A 20 -60.36 -8.32 -15.46
N LYS A 21 -60.41 -8.02 -16.76
CA LYS A 21 -60.28 -6.64 -17.25
C LYS A 21 -61.49 -5.79 -16.91
N GLU A 22 -62.69 -6.35 -17.03
CA GLU A 22 -63.93 -5.67 -16.65
C GLU A 22 -63.92 -5.33 -15.16
N ALA A 23 -63.64 -6.30 -14.28
CA ALA A 23 -63.55 -6.07 -12.84
C ALA A 23 -62.47 -5.01 -12.49
N GLY A 24 -61.33 -5.00 -13.21
CA GLY A 24 -60.30 -3.98 -13.05
C GLY A 24 -60.74 -2.58 -13.49
N LEU A 25 -61.47 -2.47 -14.61
CA LEU A 25 -62.06 -1.21 -15.07
C LEU A 25 -63.17 -0.74 -14.14
N GLU A 26 -63.98 -1.66 -13.62
CA GLU A 26 -65.05 -1.39 -12.68
C GLU A 26 -64.52 -0.89 -11.33
N ALA A 27 -63.47 -1.51 -10.80
CA ALA A 27 -62.81 -1.04 -9.58
C ALA A 27 -62.30 0.41 -9.72
N LEU A 28 -61.74 0.77 -10.88
CA LEU A 28 -61.27 2.13 -11.16
C LEU A 28 -62.43 3.12 -11.42
N ALA A 29 -63.55 2.65 -11.96
CA ALA A 29 -64.73 3.49 -12.20
C ALA A 29 -65.45 3.90 -10.90
N HIS A 30 -65.42 3.05 -9.87
CA HIS A 30 -66.05 3.32 -8.56
C HIS A 30 -65.31 4.35 -7.70
N GLY A 31 -64.02 4.61 -7.97
CA GLY A 31 -63.21 5.55 -7.17
C GLY A 31 -63.65 7.01 -7.28
N GLY A 32 -64.30 7.40 -8.39
CA GLY A 32 -64.96 8.70 -8.56
C GLY A 32 -64.07 9.95 -8.54
N THR A 33 -62.77 9.82 -8.26
CA THR A 33 -61.84 10.97 -8.25
C THR A 33 -61.27 11.27 -9.64
N VAL A 34 -60.78 12.49 -9.84
CA VAL A 34 -60.10 12.88 -11.09
C VAL A 34 -58.88 11.98 -11.37
N ARG A 35 -58.15 11.58 -10.32
CA ARG A 35 -57.02 10.64 -10.43
C ARG A 35 -57.50 9.29 -10.95
N ASP A 36 -58.61 8.77 -10.44
CA ASP A 36 -59.14 7.47 -10.85
C ASP A 36 -59.67 7.49 -12.27
N MET A 37 -60.30 8.61 -12.70
CA MET A 37 -60.70 8.82 -14.09
C MET A 37 -59.50 8.86 -15.04
N VAL A 38 -58.39 9.52 -14.64
CA VAL A 38 -57.15 9.52 -15.43
C VAL A 38 -56.54 8.13 -15.50
N LEU A 39 -56.47 7.41 -14.37
CA LEU A 39 -55.96 6.04 -14.33
C LEU A 39 -56.82 5.09 -15.16
N LEU A 40 -58.15 5.20 -15.08
CA LEU A 40 -59.09 4.45 -15.91
C LEU A 40 -58.83 4.70 -17.39
N GLY A 41 -58.62 5.96 -17.78
CA GLY A 41 -58.26 6.32 -19.16
C GLY A 41 -56.92 5.71 -19.61
N VAL A 42 -55.89 5.75 -18.76
CA VAL A 42 -54.57 5.15 -19.03
C VAL A 42 -54.64 3.63 -19.15
N VAL A 43 -55.37 2.97 -18.24
CA VAL A 43 -55.55 1.51 -18.24
C VAL A 43 -56.42 1.07 -19.42
N ALA A 44 -57.46 1.82 -19.77
CA ALA A 44 -58.27 1.58 -20.96
C ALA A 44 -57.41 1.72 -22.23
N LEU A 45 -56.58 2.77 -22.34
CA LEU A 45 -55.66 2.94 -23.45
C LEU A 45 -54.61 1.81 -23.53
N GLY A 46 -54.04 1.41 -22.38
CA GLY A 46 -53.17 0.24 -22.29
C GLY A 46 -53.88 -1.03 -22.76
N SER A 47 -55.14 -1.21 -22.40
CA SER A 47 -55.96 -2.35 -22.81
C SER A 47 -56.28 -2.33 -24.31
N VAL A 48 -56.50 -1.15 -24.91
CA VAL A 48 -56.64 -0.95 -26.36
C VAL A 48 -55.36 -1.42 -27.07
N LEU A 49 -54.19 -1.03 -26.56
CA LEU A 49 -52.90 -1.49 -27.08
C LEU A 49 -52.73 -3.00 -26.90
N THR A 50 -53.21 -3.59 -25.80
CA THR A 50 -53.23 -5.05 -25.58
C THR A 50 -54.05 -5.79 -26.63
N VAL A 51 -55.23 -5.27 -26.95
CA VAL A 51 -56.07 -5.82 -28.03
C VAL A 51 -55.36 -5.69 -29.37
N ALA A 52 -54.77 -4.52 -29.66
CA ALA A 52 -54.08 -4.28 -30.93
C ALA A 52 -52.85 -5.18 -31.12
N TYR A 53 -51.97 -5.31 -30.12
CA TYR A 53 -50.82 -6.20 -30.22
C TYR A 53 -51.23 -7.68 -30.18
N GLY A 54 -52.31 -8.04 -29.47
CA GLY A 54 -52.86 -9.40 -29.46
C GLY A 54 -53.42 -9.81 -30.83
N ALA A 55 -54.21 -8.94 -31.47
CA ALA A 55 -54.68 -9.13 -32.83
C ALA A 55 -53.50 -9.18 -33.83
N ARG A 56 -52.50 -8.31 -33.64
CA ARG A 56 -51.26 -8.31 -34.42
C ARG A 56 -50.48 -9.62 -34.25
N LEU A 57 -50.39 -10.17 -33.04
CA LEU A 57 -49.72 -11.46 -32.79
C LEU A 57 -50.46 -12.60 -33.47
N TRP A 58 -51.79 -12.64 -33.35
CA TRP A 58 -52.62 -13.68 -33.96
C TRP A 58 -52.53 -13.65 -35.49
N TRP A 59 -52.79 -12.50 -36.10
CA TRP A 59 -52.62 -12.32 -37.55
C TRP A 59 -51.15 -12.50 -37.97
N GLY A 60 -50.23 -12.02 -37.12
CA GLY A 60 -48.78 -12.15 -37.18
C GLY A 60 -48.31 -13.56 -37.47
N ALA A 61 -48.69 -14.47 -36.58
CA ALA A 61 -48.20 -15.83 -36.52
C ALA A 61 -49.04 -16.84 -37.33
N PHE A 62 -50.35 -16.60 -37.50
CA PHE A 62 -51.27 -17.63 -38.02
C PHE A 62 -52.00 -17.26 -39.31
N ALA A 63 -52.00 -15.98 -39.74
CA ALA A 63 -52.61 -15.63 -41.03
C ALA A 63 -51.69 -16.01 -42.19
N THR A 64 -52.28 -16.51 -43.27
CA THR A 64 -51.57 -16.67 -44.54
C THR A 64 -51.25 -15.29 -45.10
N LYS A 65 -49.96 -15.06 -45.39
CA LYS A 65 -49.47 -13.79 -45.93
C LYS A 65 -48.74 -14.07 -47.23
N PRO A 66 -48.78 -13.14 -48.20
CA PRO A 66 -47.80 -13.14 -49.27
C PRO A 66 -46.41 -13.17 -48.62
N ALA A 67 -45.49 -13.96 -49.16
CA ALA A 67 -44.11 -13.96 -48.67
C ALA A 67 -43.53 -12.55 -48.83
N VAL A 68 -43.62 -11.74 -47.77
CA VAL A 68 -42.94 -10.45 -47.71
C VAL A 68 -41.53 -10.78 -47.24
N LEU A 69 -40.65 -11.02 -48.20
CA LEU A 69 -39.22 -10.94 -47.99
C LEU A 69 -38.93 -9.48 -47.64
N ALA A 70 -38.62 -9.21 -46.37
CA ALA A 70 -38.04 -7.93 -46.02
C ALA A 70 -36.65 -7.88 -46.67
N ALA A 71 -36.52 -7.07 -47.72
CA ALA A 71 -35.22 -6.65 -48.19
C ALA A 71 -34.56 -5.84 -47.07
N ASP A 72 -33.34 -6.26 -46.71
CA ASP A 72 -32.33 -5.49 -45.99
C ASP A 72 -32.83 -4.51 -44.92
N ASP A 73 -32.99 -4.98 -43.68
CA ASP A 73 -32.86 -4.10 -42.51
C ASP A 73 -32.10 -4.83 -41.40
N THR A 74 -30.77 -4.81 -41.52
CA THR A 74 -29.83 -5.20 -40.48
C THR A 74 -29.79 -4.15 -39.37
N VAL A 75 -30.62 -4.32 -38.34
CA VAL A 75 -30.45 -3.57 -37.08
C VAL A 75 -29.72 -4.46 -36.06
N HIS A 76 -28.43 -4.18 -35.89
CA HIS A 76 -27.48 -4.91 -35.04
C HIS A 76 -27.49 -4.41 -33.58
N ALA A 77 -27.51 -5.33 -32.62
CA ALA A 77 -27.38 -4.99 -31.19
C ALA A 77 -26.09 -5.48 -30.53
N ASP A 78 -25.45 -6.57 -30.96
CA ASP A 78 -24.28 -7.12 -30.27
C ASP A 78 -23.27 -7.68 -31.29
N GLY A 79 -22.02 -7.19 -31.25
CA GLY A 79 -20.97 -7.37 -32.28
C GLY A 79 -20.37 -8.78 -32.43
N VAL A 80 -21.19 -9.82 -32.48
CA VAL A 80 -20.78 -11.19 -32.86
C VAL A 80 -21.53 -11.59 -34.13
N ALA A 81 -20.80 -11.73 -35.23
CA ALA A 81 -21.35 -12.12 -36.52
C ALA A 81 -21.69 -13.61 -36.55
N THR A 82 -22.96 -13.95 -36.39
CA THR A 82 -23.52 -15.18 -36.98
C THR A 82 -24.52 -14.77 -38.05
N SER A 83 -24.02 -14.62 -39.28
CA SER A 83 -24.83 -14.54 -40.48
C SER A 83 -25.42 -15.93 -40.78
N THR A 84 -26.64 -16.18 -40.34
CA THR A 84 -27.51 -17.09 -41.09
C THR A 84 -28.39 -16.20 -41.96
N PRO A 85 -28.10 -16.07 -43.27
CA PRO A 85 -29.04 -15.44 -44.17
C PRO A 85 -30.34 -16.26 -44.07
N ILE A 86 -31.45 -15.61 -43.73
CA ILE A 86 -32.75 -16.21 -43.98
C ILE A 86 -32.84 -16.27 -45.51
N ALA A 87 -32.63 -17.46 -46.06
CA ALA A 87 -32.59 -17.69 -47.50
C ALA A 87 -33.85 -17.10 -48.14
N HIS A 88 -33.66 -16.35 -49.23
CA HIS A 88 -34.77 -15.88 -50.06
C HIS A 88 -35.57 -17.11 -50.52
N ALA A 89 -36.86 -17.16 -50.19
CA ALA A 89 -37.75 -18.19 -50.73
C ALA A 89 -37.81 -18.03 -52.25
N GLU A 90 -37.35 -19.05 -52.99
CA GLU A 90 -37.41 -19.03 -54.44
C GLU A 90 -38.88 -19.15 -54.90
N PRO A 91 -39.31 -18.44 -55.96
CA PRO A 91 -40.67 -18.55 -56.47
C PRO A 91 -40.92 -19.96 -57.01
N GLY A 92 -41.59 -20.80 -56.22
CA GLY A 92 -41.86 -22.21 -56.52
C GLY A 92 -41.44 -23.18 -55.40
N GLU A 93 -40.75 -22.71 -54.37
CA GLU A 93 -40.35 -23.53 -53.23
C GLU A 93 -41.58 -23.97 -52.41
N GLN A 94 -41.72 -25.27 -52.17
CA GLN A 94 -42.82 -25.80 -51.38
C GLN A 94 -42.69 -25.31 -49.92
N PRO A 95 -43.77 -24.84 -49.29
CA PRO A 95 -43.72 -24.41 -47.90
C PRO A 95 -43.11 -25.51 -47.02
N ALA A 96 -42.26 -25.11 -46.07
CA ALA A 96 -41.69 -26.05 -45.11
C ALA A 96 -42.80 -26.91 -44.49
N ALA A 97 -42.60 -28.24 -44.48
CA ALA A 97 -43.59 -29.18 -43.97
C ALA A 97 -43.96 -28.80 -42.53
N ILE A 98 -45.26 -28.53 -42.31
CA ILE A 98 -45.79 -28.23 -40.99
C ILE A 98 -45.68 -29.50 -40.16
N THR A 99 -44.64 -29.61 -39.33
CA THR A 99 -44.52 -30.69 -38.36
C THR A 99 -45.54 -30.43 -37.25
N HIS A 100 -46.44 -31.38 -37.03
CA HIS A 100 -47.36 -31.30 -35.91
C HIS A 100 -46.55 -31.50 -34.61
N PRO A 101 -46.45 -30.49 -33.73
CA PRO A 101 -45.73 -30.65 -32.47
C PRO A 101 -46.38 -31.76 -31.64
N SER A 102 -45.56 -32.50 -30.90
CA SER A 102 -46.05 -33.62 -30.09
C SER A 102 -47.09 -33.15 -29.07
N LEU A 103 -48.08 -34.00 -28.77
CA LEU A 103 -49.15 -33.67 -27.83
C LEU A 103 -48.59 -33.30 -26.45
N TRP A 104 -47.48 -33.92 -26.03
CA TRP A 104 -46.81 -33.62 -24.76
C TRP A 104 -46.26 -32.20 -24.67
N LEU A 105 -45.80 -31.63 -25.79
CA LEU A 105 -45.32 -30.24 -25.84
C LEU A 105 -46.48 -29.24 -25.79
N VAL A 106 -47.60 -29.56 -26.45
CA VAL A 106 -48.76 -28.66 -26.55
C VAL A 106 -49.70 -28.80 -25.35
N ALA A 107 -49.75 -29.97 -24.71
CA ALA A 107 -50.71 -30.29 -23.66
C ALA A 107 -50.68 -29.32 -22.48
N PRO A 108 -49.53 -28.94 -21.88
CA PRO A 108 -49.52 -27.96 -20.78
C PRO A 108 -50.10 -26.60 -21.18
N ALA A 109 -49.72 -26.07 -22.34
CA ALA A 109 -50.25 -24.81 -22.86
C ALA A 109 -51.74 -24.92 -23.22
N GLY A 110 -52.16 -26.08 -23.73
CA GLY A 110 -53.56 -26.39 -24.03
C GLY A 110 -54.42 -26.44 -22.78
N VAL A 111 -53.96 -27.11 -21.72
CA VAL A 111 -54.62 -27.18 -20.42
C VAL A 111 -54.76 -25.77 -19.82
N LEU A 112 -53.72 -24.94 -19.87
CA LEU A 112 -53.80 -23.55 -19.37
C LEU A 112 -54.78 -22.69 -20.20
N ALA A 113 -54.76 -22.81 -21.52
CA ALA A 113 -55.64 -22.03 -22.39
C ALA A 113 -57.12 -22.46 -22.25
N LEU A 114 -57.39 -23.76 -22.13
CA LEU A 114 -58.72 -24.30 -21.84
C LEU A 114 -59.14 -23.97 -20.41
N GLY A 115 -58.22 -24.00 -19.45
CA GLY A 115 -58.45 -23.57 -18.08
C GLY A 115 -58.87 -22.11 -18.00
N GLY A 116 -58.23 -21.22 -18.77
CA GLY A 116 -58.63 -19.81 -18.87
C GLY A 116 -60.04 -19.60 -19.46
N LEU A 117 -60.49 -20.48 -20.35
CA LEU A 117 -61.88 -20.50 -20.82
C LEU A 117 -62.82 -21.06 -19.74
N GLY A 118 -62.45 -22.17 -19.09
CA GLY A 118 -63.23 -22.82 -18.04
C GLY A 118 -63.47 -21.92 -16.83
N VAL A 119 -62.44 -21.18 -16.39
CA VAL A 119 -62.56 -20.18 -15.30
C VAL A 119 -63.44 -19.01 -15.73
N GLY A 120 -63.38 -18.58 -17.00
CA GLY A 120 -64.27 -17.54 -17.51
C GLY A 120 -65.74 -17.95 -17.51
N LEU A 121 -66.03 -19.21 -17.84
CA LEU A 121 -67.38 -19.77 -17.83
C LEU A 121 -67.93 -20.04 -16.42
N LEU A 122 -67.07 -20.17 -15.41
CA LEU A 122 -67.42 -20.42 -14.01
C LEU A 122 -66.85 -19.32 -13.10
N PRO A 123 -67.32 -18.07 -13.23
CA PRO A 123 -66.73 -16.94 -12.50
C PRO A 123 -66.88 -17.06 -10.97
N THR A 124 -67.92 -17.78 -10.50
CA THR A 124 -68.14 -18.12 -9.09
C THR A 124 -67.02 -18.97 -8.50
N LEU A 125 -66.35 -19.81 -9.29
CA LEU A 125 -65.18 -20.56 -8.85
C LEU A 125 -64.01 -19.62 -8.56
N GLY A 126 -63.78 -18.63 -9.43
CA GLY A 126 -62.76 -17.60 -9.22
C GLY A 126 -63.06 -16.76 -7.98
N GLU A 127 -64.32 -16.40 -7.76
CA GLU A 127 -64.75 -15.62 -6.59
C GLU A 127 -64.53 -16.36 -5.28
N ASN A 128 -64.90 -17.64 -5.22
CA ASN A 128 -64.69 -18.47 -4.03
C ASN A 128 -63.21 -18.71 -3.72
N LEU A 129 -62.35 -18.79 -4.75
CA LEU A 129 -60.90 -18.98 -4.58
C LEU A 129 -60.18 -17.68 -4.17
N LEU A 130 -60.57 -16.54 -4.75
CA LEU A 130 -59.90 -15.25 -4.53
C LEU A 130 -60.50 -14.47 -3.36
N GLY A 131 -61.76 -14.73 -3.00
CA GLY A 131 -62.51 -14.05 -1.93
C GLY A 131 -61.78 -14.05 -0.58
N PRO A 132 -61.23 -15.18 -0.09
CA PRO A 132 -60.48 -15.21 1.17
C PRO A 132 -59.25 -14.28 1.16
N TYR A 133 -58.57 -14.13 0.02
CA TYR A 133 -57.45 -13.20 -0.13
C TYR A 133 -57.94 -11.75 -0.25
N ALA A 134 -58.98 -11.50 -1.04
CA ALA A 134 -59.58 -10.17 -1.18
C ALA A 134 -60.08 -9.62 0.16
N ALA A 135 -60.61 -10.47 1.04
CA ALA A 135 -61.07 -10.11 2.38
C ALA A 135 -59.94 -9.69 3.35
N THR A 136 -58.66 -9.90 3.00
CA THR A 136 -57.52 -9.41 3.80
C THR A 136 -57.24 -7.92 3.59
N TYR A 137 -57.83 -7.31 2.55
CA TYR A 137 -57.66 -5.88 2.30
C TYR A 137 -58.57 -5.05 3.23
N PRO A 138 -58.06 -3.98 3.84
CA PRO A 138 -58.76 -3.24 4.90
C PRO A 138 -59.94 -2.38 4.41
N THR A 139 -60.08 -2.18 3.10
CA THR A 139 -61.09 -1.30 2.49
C THR A 139 -61.53 -1.85 1.12
N GLY A 140 -62.84 -1.76 0.82
CA GLY A 140 -63.44 -2.18 -0.44
C GLY A 140 -64.58 -3.17 -0.24
N GLU A 141 -65.60 -3.12 -1.09
CA GLU A 141 -66.66 -4.14 -1.14
C GLU A 141 -66.23 -5.30 -2.04
N LEU A 142 -66.60 -6.53 -1.68
CA LEU A 142 -66.32 -7.70 -2.51
C LEU A 142 -67.15 -7.62 -3.80
N SER A 143 -66.48 -7.35 -4.92
CA SER A 143 -67.12 -7.34 -6.23
C SER A 143 -67.39 -8.76 -6.70
N HIS A 144 -68.60 -9.01 -7.19
CA HIS A 144 -68.97 -10.30 -7.77
C HIS A 144 -68.37 -10.44 -9.17
N LEU A 145 -67.78 -11.60 -9.47
CA LEU A 145 -67.27 -11.89 -10.81
C LEU A 145 -68.46 -12.39 -11.65
N VAL A 146 -68.77 -11.69 -12.73
CA VAL A 146 -69.87 -12.07 -13.64
C VAL A 146 -69.33 -12.17 -15.05
N LEU A 147 -69.75 -13.20 -15.79
CA LEU A 147 -69.35 -13.38 -17.19
C LEU A 147 -70.02 -12.35 -18.11
N PHE A 148 -71.23 -11.96 -17.77
CA PHE A 148 -72.01 -10.94 -18.47
C PHE A 148 -72.83 -10.15 -17.44
N PRO A 149 -72.35 -8.98 -16.98
CA PRO A 149 -73.06 -8.18 -15.97
C PRO A 149 -74.24 -7.39 -16.54
N GLY A 150 -74.50 -7.47 -17.85
CA GLY A 150 -75.54 -6.69 -18.53
C GLY A 150 -74.97 -5.44 -19.22
N VAL A 151 -75.83 -4.47 -19.55
CA VAL A 151 -75.41 -3.20 -20.18
C VAL A 151 -74.94 -2.23 -19.09
N THR A 152 -73.71 -2.41 -18.61
CA THR A 152 -73.05 -1.52 -17.64
C THR A 152 -72.12 -0.52 -18.35
N ALA A 153 -71.80 0.59 -17.68
CA ALA A 153 -70.86 1.58 -18.22
C ALA A 153 -69.46 0.99 -18.45
N THR A 154 -69.03 0.08 -17.59
CA THR A 154 -67.76 -0.65 -17.65
C THR A 154 -67.76 -1.72 -18.75
N GLY A 155 -68.87 -2.42 -18.94
CA GLY A 155 -69.08 -3.35 -20.06
C GLY A 155 -69.08 -2.64 -21.42
N LEU A 156 -69.71 -1.46 -21.51
CA LEU A 156 -69.63 -0.60 -22.70
C LEU A 156 -68.20 -0.11 -22.96
N LEU A 157 -67.48 0.29 -21.91
CA LEU A 157 -66.07 0.69 -22.03
C LEU A 157 -65.19 -0.48 -22.49
N ALA A 158 -65.42 -1.70 -22.00
CA ALA A 158 -64.71 -2.89 -22.45
C ALA A 158 -64.98 -3.21 -23.93
N LEU A 159 -66.22 -3.04 -24.40
CA LEU A 159 -66.57 -3.15 -25.82
C LEU A 159 -65.88 -2.06 -26.66
N VAL A 160 -65.82 -0.82 -26.17
CA VAL A 160 -65.08 0.27 -26.82
C VAL A 160 -63.59 -0.05 -26.89
N VAL A 161 -62.99 -0.60 -25.82
CA VAL A 161 -61.59 -1.03 -25.79
C VAL A 161 -61.31 -2.11 -26.85
N LEU A 162 -62.18 -3.11 -26.96
CA LEU A 162 -62.08 -4.16 -27.98
C LEU A 162 -62.21 -3.57 -29.40
N ALA A 163 -63.22 -2.73 -29.63
CA ALA A 163 -63.47 -2.10 -30.92
C ALA A 163 -62.32 -1.16 -31.34
N ALA A 164 -61.85 -0.30 -30.43
CA ALA A 164 -60.76 0.63 -30.67
C ALA A 164 -59.43 -0.10 -30.88
N GLY A 165 -59.16 -1.17 -30.13
CA GLY A 165 -57.95 -1.98 -30.31
C GLY A 165 -57.94 -2.74 -31.64
N PHE A 166 -59.09 -3.28 -32.04
CA PHE A 166 -59.23 -3.92 -33.35
C PHE A 166 -59.14 -2.90 -34.49
N ALA A 167 -59.75 -1.73 -34.34
CA ALA A 167 -59.60 -0.62 -35.29
C ALA A 167 -58.13 -0.20 -35.42
N LEU A 168 -57.41 -0.06 -34.31
CA LEU A 168 -55.98 0.26 -34.30
C LEU A 168 -55.15 -0.81 -35.04
N PHE A 169 -55.52 -2.08 -34.90
CA PHE A 169 -54.92 -3.17 -35.66
C PHE A 169 -55.24 -3.08 -37.18
N LEU A 170 -56.45 -2.68 -37.57
CA LEU A 170 -56.80 -2.51 -38.99
C LEU A 170 -56.00 -1.38 -39.67
N VAL A 171 -55.65 -0.30 -38.93
CA VAL A 171 -54.79 0.78 -39.43
C VAL A 171 -53.31 0.64 -39.03
N ARG A 172 -52.88 -0.56 -38.60
CA ARG A 172 -51.52 -0.80 -38.08
C ARG A 172 -50.41 -0.27 -38.98
N ASP A 173 -50.50 -0.42 -40.31
CA ASP A 173 -49.42 -0.02 -41.21
C ASP A 173 -49.18 1.50 -41.19
N LYS A 174 -50.22 2.29 -40.90
CA LYS A 174 -50.09 3.75 -40.70
C LYS A 174 -49.53 4.06 -39.31
N VAL A 175 -49.97 3.33 -38.28
CA VAL A 175 -49.51 3.48 -36.90
C VAL A 175 -48.02 3.15 -36.78
N GLU A 176 -47.56 2.08 -37.41
CA GLU A 176 -46.15 1.66 -37.41
C GLU A 176 -45.26 2.67 -38.10
N ARG A 177 -45.67 3.18 -39.27
CA ARG A 177 -44.96 4.26 -39.95
C ARG A 177 -44.85 5.52 -39.09
N TRP A 178 -45.91 5.84 -38.35
CA TRP A 178 -45.90 6.98 -37.45
C TRP A 178 -45.02 6.74 -36.21
N GLN A 179 -45.00 5.53 -35.66
CA GLN A 179 -44.12 5.15 -34.54
C GLN A 179 -42.64 5.08 -34.94
N ALA A 180 -42.33 4.77 -36.19
CA ALA A 180 -40.98 4.73 -36.74
C ALA A 180 -40.44 6.11 -37.16
N ALA A 181 -41.31 7.12 -37.33
CA ALA A 181 -40.92 8.45 -37.78
C ALA A 181 -40.12 9.28 -36.73
N PRO A 182 -40.46 9.30 -35.43
CA PRO A 182 -39.68 10.03 -34.44
C PRO A 182 -38.40 9.26 -34.04
N PRO A 183 -37.29 9.97 -33.73
CA PRO A 183 -36.10 9.33 -33.18
C PRO A 183 -36.47 8.59 -31.89
N HIS A 184 -36.19 7.28 -31.84
CA HIS A 184 -36.59 6.42 -30.75
C HIS A 184 -36.20 7.03 -29.38
N PRO A 185 -37.13 7.10 -28.40
CA PRO A 185 -36.80 7.53 -27.05
C PRO A 185 -35.66 6.67 -26.49
N VAL A 186 -34.83 7.27 -25.64
CA VAL A 186 -33.65 6.60 -25.06
C VAL A 186 -34.12 5.32 -24.35
N SER A 187 -33.67 4.16 -24.83
CA SER A 187 -34.04 2.89 -24.20
C SER A 187 -33.45 2.82 -22.79
N ALA A 188 -34.20 2.27 -21.83
CA ALA A 188 -33.73 2.07 -20.46
C ALA A 188 -32.40 1.32 -20.42
N ASP A 189 -32.24 0.33 -21.31
CA ASP A 189 -31.00 -0.39 -21.53
C ASP A 189 -29.82 0.52 -21.97
N ARG A 190 -30.04 1.46 -22.90
CA ARG A 190 -29.00 2.42 -23.32
C ARG A 190 -28.60 3.34 -22.18
N VAL A 191 -29.56 3.76 -21.34
CA VAL A 191 -29.28 4.55 -20.13
C VAL A 191 -28.44 3.74 -19.14
N TYR A 192 -28.84 2.51 -18.85
CA TYR A 192 -28.12 1.60 -17.96
C TYR A 192 -26.68 1.37 -18.44
N ARG A 193 -26.50 0.98 -19.70
CA ARG A 193 -25.16 0.76 -20.29
C ARG A 193 -24.30 2.02 -20.29
N ARG A 194 -24.89 3.20 -20.50
CA ARG A 194 -24.16 4.47 -20.38
C ARG A 194 -23.77 4.77 -18.94
N GLY A 195 -24.66 4.52 -17.98
CA GLY A 195 -24.37 4.68 -16.56
C GLY A 195 -23.20 3.80 -16.11
N MET A 196 -23.21 2.52 -16.50
CA MET A 196 -22.13 1.59 -16.18
C MET A 196 -20.79 2.04 -16.78
N ARG A 197 -20.77 2.43 -18.06
CA ARG A 197 -19.55 2.95 -18.69
C ARG A 197 -19.00 4.18 -17.98
N ARG A 198 -19.86 5.12 -17.57
CA ARG A 198 -19.43 6.31 -16.82
C ARG A 198 -18.87 5.95 -15.45
N LEU A 199 -19.43 4.93 -14.80
CA LEU A 199 -18.91 4.44 -13.54
C LEU A 199 -17.50 3.85 -13.72
N ASP A 200 -17.29 3.05 -14.77
CA ASP A 200 -15.99 2.45 -15.08
C ASP A 200 -14.94 3.51 -15.45
N GLU A 201 -15.31 4.48 -16.30
CA GLU A 201 -14.48 5.63 -16.66
C GLU A 201 -14.08 6.43 -15.40
N LEU A 202 -15.04 6.75 -14.54
CA LEU A 202 -14.80 7.44 -13.28
C LEU A 202 -13.86 6.63 -12.36
N ALA A 203 -14.07 5.32 -12.25
CA ALA A 203 -13.23 4.45 -11.44
C ALA A 203 -11.78 4.43 -11.96
N ALA A 204 -11.61 4.37 -13.27
CA ALA A 204 -10.30 4.44 -13.91
C ALA A 204 -9.63 5.81 -13.68
N ASP A 205 -10.38 6.91 -13.81
CA ASP A 205 -9.88 8.26 -13.59
C ASP A 205 -9.47 8.49 -12.13
N VAL A 206 -10.28 8.04 -11.16
CA VAL A 206 -9.97 8.11 -9.73
C VAL A 206 -8.73 7.28 -9.41
N THR A 207 -8.63 6.08 -9.98
CA THR A 207 -7.46 5.20 -9.79
C THR A 207 -6.21 5.84 -10.39
N GLY A 208 -6.29 6.40 -11.60
CA GLY A 208 -5.19 7.13 -12.24
C GLY A 208 -4.79 8.40 -11.48
N LEU A 209 -5.73 9.06 -10.81
CA LEU A 209 -5.46 10.23 -9.98
C LEU A 209 -4.74 9.86 -8.68
N VAL A 210 -5.22 8.83 -7.97
CA VAL A 210 -4.72 8.43 -6.65
C VAL A 210 -3.48 7.53 -6.77
N GLN A 211 -3.50 6.52 -7.63
CA GLN A 211 -2.47 5.49 -7.75
C GLN A 211 -1.45 5.77 -8.86
N ARG A 212 -0.89 6.99 -8.92
CA ARG A 212 0.07 7.39 -9.97
C ARG A 212 1.40 6.64 -9.95
N GLY A 213 1.65 5.78 -8.96
CA GLY A 213 2.94 5.08 -8.78
C GLY A 213 4.10 5.99 -8.38
N SER A 214 3.84 7.25 -8.02
CA SER A 214 4.85 8.26 -7.73
C SER A 214 5.03 8.46 -6.23
N LEU A 215 6.19 8.06 -5.68
CA LEU A 215 6.52 8.24 -4.26
C LEU A 215 6.40 9.70 -3.78
N PRO A 216 6.89 10.73 -4.51
CA PRO A 216 6.70 12.12 -4.10
C PRO A 216 5.23 12.54 -4.02
N SER A 217 4.35 11.99 -4.86
CA SER A 217 2.91 12.29 -4.82
C SER A 217 2.26 11.69 -3.58
N TYR A 218 2.55 10.42 -3.27
CA TYR A 218 2.05 9.78 -2.05
C TYR A 218 2.55 10.48 -0.79
N LEU A 219 3.84 10.82 -0.72
CA LEU A 219 4.38 11.59 0.40
C LEU A 219 3.75 12.99 0.49
N GLY A 220 3.48 13.63 -0.65
CA GLY A 220 2.77 14.91 -0.70
C GLY A 220 1.36 14.81 -0.14
N ILE A 221 0.61 13.76 -0.46
CA ILE A 221 -0.74 13.52 0.09
C ILE A 221 -0.64 13.26 1.60
N ILE A 222 0.29 12.43 2.07
CA ILE A 222 0.49 12.15 3.50
C ILE A 222 0.79 13.44 4.28
N LEU A 223 1.74 14.25 3.79
CA LEU A 223 2.10 15.52 4.42
C LEU A 223 0.94 16.52 4.37
N LEU A 224 0.16 16.56 3.27
CA LEU A 224 -1.01 17.43 3.17
C LEU A 224 -2.09 17.02 4.17
N THR A 225 -2.40 15.72 4.26
CA THR A 225 -3.33 15.19 5.24
C THR A 225 -2.85 15.48 6.65
N PHE A 226 -1.56 15.32 6.95
CA PHE A 226 -0.99 15.68 8.26
C PHE A 226 -1.15 17.18 8.55
N VAL A 227 -0.80 18.05 7.61
CA VAL A 227 -0.94 19.51 7.76
C VAL A 227 -2.39 19.92 7.98
N VAL A 228 -3.34 19.33 7.24
CA VAL A 228 -4.77 19.66 7.40
C VAL A 228 -5.31 19.07 8.70
N ALA A 229 -5.12 17.77 8.92
CA ALA A 229 -5.70 17.05 10.06
C ALA A 229 -5.13 17.50 11.41
N VAL A 230 -3.86 17.90 11.47
CA VAL A 230 -3.22 18.35 12.71
C VAL A 230 -3.13 19.87 12.79
N GLY A 231 -2.85 20.55 11.67
CA GLY A 231 -2.74 22.00 11.63
C GLY A 231 -4.06 22.73 11.85
N VAL A 232 -5.19 22.20 11.36
CA VAL A 232 -6.51 22.84 11.59
C VAL A 232 -6.89 22.81 13.08
N PRO A 233 -6.87 21.66 13.80
CA PRO A 233 -7.11 21.66 15.24
C PRO A 233 -6.09 22.48 16.03
N LEU A 234 -4.82 22.46 15.63
CA LEU A 234 -3.78 23.28 16.26
C LEU A 234 -4.14 24.78 16.22
N LEU A 235 -4.69 25.28 15.10
CA LEU A 235 -5.05 26.69 14.97
C LEU A 235 -6.43 27.04 15.55
N THR A 236 -7.37 26.09 15.58
CA THR A 236 -8.78 26.36 15.92
C THR A 236 -9.20 25.89 17.30
N SER A 237 -8.55 24.86 17.83
CA SER A 237 -8.94 24.17 19.06
C SER A 237 -7.87 24.21 20.15
N THR A 238 -6.71 24.82 19.91
CA THR A 238 -5.66 24.95 20.91
C THR A 238 -5.31 26.41 21.19
N SER A 239 -4.82 26.67 22.40
CA SER A 239 -4.30 27.98 22.78
C SER A 239 -2.76 27.95 22.74
N PHE A 240 -2.17 28.97 22.13
CA PHE A 240 -0.73 29.14 22.12
C PHE A 240 -0.25 29.66 23.48
N PRO A 241 0.92 29.22 23.96
CA PRO A 241 1.47 29.69 25.24
C PRO A 241 1.72 31.20 25.20
N SER A 242 1.31 31.90 26.26
CA SER A 242 1.47 33.35 26.39
C SER A 242 2.91 33.79 26.65
N ARG A 243 3.76 32.88 27.12
CA ARG A 243 5.20 33.09 27.32
C ARG A 243 5.96 31.95 26.68
N VAL A 244 6.90 32.29 25.81
CA VAL A 244 7.82 31.34 25.20
C VAL A 244 9.23 31.72 25.66
N ARG A 245 9.93 30.77 26.27
CA ARG A 245 11.36 30.93 26.58
C ARG A 245 12.16 30.54 25.31
N PRO A 246 12.88 31.47 24.67
CA PRO A 246 13.50 31.20 23.37
C PRO A 246 14.74 30.30 23.45
N TYR A 247 15.50 30.40 24.54
CA TYR A 247 16.66 29.56 24.83
C TYR A 247 16.97 29.57 26.33
N ASP A 248 17.64 28.52 26.82
CA ASP A 248 18.22 28.50 28.17
C ASP A 248 19.64 29.02 28.14
N GLU A 249 20.43 28.55 27.17
CA GLU A 249 21.85 28.85 27.00
C GLU A 249 22.15 29.35 25.58
N LEU A 250 23.05 30.33 25.43
CA LEU A 250 23.39 30.89 24.12
C LEU A 250 23.96 29.82 23.16
N ALA A 251 24.66 28.82 23.70
CA ALA A 251 25.18 27.71 22.92
C ALA A 251 24.07 26.91 22.20
N GLN A 252 22.86 26.82 22.79
CA GLN A 252 21.72 26.16 22.14
C GLN A 252 21.33 26.87 20.85
N VAL A 253 21.34 28.21 20.85
CA VAL A 253 21.03 29.03 19.66
C VAL A 253 22.06 28.78 18.56
N VAL A 254 23.34 28.67 18.92
CA VAL A 254 24.42 28.39 17.96
C VAL A 254 24.24 27.03 17.30
N PHE A 255 24.03 25.97 18.09
CA PHE A 255 23.81 24.63 17.54
C PHE A 255 22.51 24.54 16.73
N ALA A 256 21.43 25.16 17.20
CA ALA A 256 20.17 25.24 16.45
C ALA A 256 20.35 25.96 15.10
N ALA A 257 21.12 27.07 15.07
CA ALA A 257 21.43 27.77 13.84
C ALA A 257 22.24 26.87 12.87
N VAL A 258 23.20 26.09 13.37
CA VAL A 258 23.95 25.12 12.54
C VAL A 258 23.02 24.05 11.97
N VAL A 259 22.08 23.52 12.76
CA VAL A 259 21.06 22.56 12.27
C VAL A 259 20.21 23.17 11.16
N VAL A 260 19.69 24.38 11.36
CA VAL A 260 18.85 25.09 10.37
C VAL A 260 19.63 25.36 9.08
N VAL A 261 20.84 25.91 9.18
CA VAL A 261 21.70 26.20 8.03
C VAL A 261 22.03 24.90 7.29
N SER A 262 22.40 23.85 8.02
CA SER A 262 22.67 22.54 7.43
C SER A 262 21.45 22.01 6.66
N ALA A 263 20.26 22.00 7.26
CA ALA A 263 19.04 21.54 6.61
C ALA A 263 18.73 22.29 5.30
N VAL A 264 18.88 23.62 5.30
CA VAL A 264 18.71 24.44 4.09
C VAL A 264 19.76 24.11 3.02
N LEU A 265 21.02 23.93 3.42
CA LEU A 265 22.10 23.59 2.50
C LEU A 265 21.96 22.17 1.94
N VAL A 266 21.53 21.19 2.74
CA VAL A 266 21.21 19.82 2.30
C VAL A 266 20.09 19.85 1.27
N ALA A 267 18.98 20.56 1.55
CA ALA A 267 17.85 20.67 0.63
C ALA A 267 18.21 21.34 -0.71
N ARG A 268 19.29 22.14 -0.74
CA ARG A 268 19.82 22.79 -1.96
C ARG A 268 21.01 22.06 -2.58
N ALA A 269 21.51 20.99 -1.97
CA ALA A 269 22.69 20.29 -2.43
C ALA A 269 22.41 19.53 -3.75
N ARG A 270 23.21 19.81 -4.78
CA ARG A 270 23.10 19.14 -6.09
C ARG A 270 23.90 17.83 -6.17
N ARG A 271 24.94 17.72 -5.36
CA ARG A 271 25.84 16.56 -5.28
C ARG A 271 25.49 15.74 -4.05
N ARG A 272 25.43 14.42 -4.20
CA ARG A 272 25.04 13.50 -3.12
C ARG A 272 26.02 13.53 -1.95
N LEU A 273 27.33 13.51 -2.23
CA LEU A 273 28.37 13.56 -1.20
C LEU A 273 28.30 14.87 -0.39
N LYS A 274 28.04 16.00 -1.05
CA LYS A 274 27.83 17.28 -0.35
C LYS A 274 26.61 17.21 0.58
N ALA A 275 25.51 16.62 0.12
CA ALA A 275 24.31 16.44 0.93
C ALA A 275 24.58 15.56 2.17
N ALA A 276 25.29 14.44 2.00
CA ALA A 276 25.62 13.54 3.11
C ALA A 276 26.52 14.20 4.16
N ILE A 277 27.55 14.93 3.73
CA ILE A 277 28.44 15.64 4.68
C ILE A 277 27.67 16.71 5.46
N LEU A 278 26.84 17.49 4.77
CA LEU A 278 26.02 18.51 5.43
C LEU A 278 25.03 17.87 6.41
N LEU A 279 24.37 16.78 6.02
CA LEU A 279 23.49 16.01 6.92
C LEU A 279 24.25 15.60 8.19
N GLY A 280 25.49 15.10 8.04
CA GLY A 280 26.44 14.85 9.12
C GLY A 280 26.61 16.03 10.07
N VAL A 281 26.93 17.22 9.54
CA VAL A 281 27.08 18.45 10.33
C VAL A 281 25.80 18.77 11.12
N GLY A 282 24.62 18.53 10.53
CA GLY A 282 23.34 18.69 11.23
C GLY A 282 23.19 17.69 12.39
N GLY A 283 23.53 16.43 12.18
CA GLY A 283 23.49 15.37 13.20
C GLY A 283 24.43 15.62 14.38
N TYR A 284 25.67 16.06 14.13
CA TYR A 284 26.60 16.45 15.19
C TYR A 284 26.13 17.69 15.96
N ALA A 285 25.50 18.66 15.29
CA ALA A 285 24.91 19.81 15.96
C ALA A 285 23.71 19.42 16.83
N MET A 286 22.89 18.46 16.40
CA MET A 286 21.83 17.87 17.22
C MET A 286 22.38 17.16 18.47
N ALA A 287 23.50 16.44 18.36
CA ALA A 287 24.15 15.85 19.52
C ALA A 287 24.61 16.91 20.53
N GLY A 288 25.09 18.06 20.04
CA GLY A 288 25.39 19.24 20.88
C GLY A 288 24.16 19.75 21.64
N LEU A 289 22.99 19.79 20.98
CA LEU A 289 21.73 20.16 21.64
C LEU A 289 21.31 19.13 22.72
N PHE A 290 21.47 17.83 22.47
CA PHE A 290 21.19 16.81 23.48
C PHE A 290 22.11 16.94 24.70
N LEU A 291 23.40 17.21 24.47
CA LEU A 291 24.35 17.40 25.56
C LEU A 291 24.01 18.63 26.41
N LEU A 292 23.66 19.76 25.76
CA LEU A 292 23.21 20.98 26.45
C LEU A 292 21.86 20.80 27.15
N GLY A 293 21.03 19.86 26.68
CA GLY A 293 19.78 19.46 27.32
C GLY A 293 19.96 18.47 28.49
N GLY A 294 21.20 18.12 28.86
CA GLY A 294 21.48 17.18 29.95
C GLY A 294 21.25 15.70 29.58
N ALA A 295 21.26 15.36 28.29
CA ALA A 295 21.05 13.99 27.79
C ALA A 295 22.35 13.42 27.18
N PRO A 296 23.37 13.08 27.99
CA PRO A 296 24.67 12.62 27.50
C PRO A 296 24.60 11.26 26.77
N ASP A 297 23.75 10.32 27.20
CA ASP A 297 23.55 9.04 26.50
C ASP A 297 22.99 9.24 25.08
N LEU A 298 22.01 10.14 24.93
CA LEU A 298 21.45 10.50 23.62
C LEU A 298 22.49 11.21 22.76
N ALA A 299 23.30 12.10 23.34
CA ALA A 299 24.37 12.78 22.60
C ALA A 299 25.43 11.79 22.10
N LEU A 300 25.87 10.87 22.96
CA LEU A 300 26.84 9.83 22.62
C LEU A 300 26.30 8.93 21.51
N THR A 301 25.08 8.40 21.67
CA THR A 301 24.46 7.53 20.65
C THR A 301 24.24 8.26 19.34
N GLN A 302 23.81 9.53 19.36
CA GLN A 302 23.65 10.35 18.15
C GLN A 302 24.97 10.53 17.40
N VAL A 303 26.07 10.83 18.08
CA VAL A 303 27.41 10.94 17.47
C VAL A 303 27.82 9.62 16.82
N LEU A 304 27.61 8.51 17.51
CA LEU A 304 27.98 7.18 17.02
C LEU A 304 27.14 6.75 15.81
N VAL A 305 25.82 6.93 15.88
CA VAL A 305 24.90 6.62 14.77
C VAL A 305 25.18 7.52 13.58
N GLU A 306 25.43 8.82 13.78
CA GLU A 306 25.77 9.74 12.70
C GLU A 306 27.07 9.31 11.99
N THR A 307 28.07 8.88 12.76
CA THR A 307 29.33 8.36 12.22
C THR A 307 29.10 7.11 11.37
N VAL A 308 28.36 6.12 11.88
CA VAL A 308 28.08 4.87 11.17
C VAL A 308 27.26 5.15 9.91
N THR A 309 26.16 5.89 10.03
CA THR A 309 25.27 6.19 8.91
C THR A 309 25.99 6.98 7.82
N LEU A 310 26.85 7.96 8.16
CA LEU A 310 27.67 8.68 7.19
C LEU A 310 28.55 7.72 6.38
N VAL A 311 29.19 6.75 7.03
CA VAL A 311 30.00 5.75 6.31
C VAL A 311 29.12 4.88 5.43
N VAL A 312 28.00 4.38 5.95
CA VAL A 312 27.05 3.56 5.17
C VAL A 312 26.54 4.32 3.94
N PHE A 313 26.20 5.60 4.09
CA PHE A 313 25.82 6.48 2.99
C PHE A 313 26.95 6.61 1.97
N VAL A 314 28.20 6.84 2.41
CA VAL A 314 29.36 6.94 1.51
C VAL A 314 29.58 5.64 0.73
N LEU A 315 29.47 4.48 1.39
CA LEU A 315 29.59 3.17 0.73
C LEU A 315 28.50 2.97 -0.32
N ALA A 316 27.24 3.28 0.00
CA ALA A 316 26.13 3.20 -0.95
C ALA A 316 26.29 4.19 -2.12
N MET A 317 26.69 5.43 -1.84
CA MET A 317 26.81 6.49 -2.85
C MET A 317 27.92 6.23 -3.86
N ARG A 318 28.94 5.42 -3.52
CA ARG A 318 30.01 5.04 -4.46
C ARG A 318 29.47 4.38 -5.74
N ARG A 319 28.25 3.82 -5.69
CA ARG A 319 27.59 3.15 -6.82
C ARG A 319 26.52 3.99 -7.51
N LEU A 320 26.21 5.18 -6.98
CA LEU A 320 25.17 6.05 -7.53
C LEU A 320 25.81 7.23 -8.28
N PRO A 321 25.11 7.81 -9.26
CA PRO A 321 25.58 9.02 -9.93
C PRO A 321 25.86 10.14 -8.91
N PRO A 322 26.94 10.93 -9.10
CA PRO A 322 27.35 11.95 -8.14
C PRO A 322 26.31 13.07 -7.94
N TYR A 323 25.38 13.22 -8.89
CA TYR A 323 24.32 14.23 -8.88
C TYR A 323 22.93 13.61 -8.71
N PHE A 324 22.00 14.40 -8.19
CA PHE A 324 20.57 14.03 -8.20
C PHE A 324 20.02 14.17 -9.63
N SER A 325 19.41 13.11 -10.14
CA SER A 325 19.06 12.94 -11.57
C SER A 325 17.75 13.61 -12.00
N VAL A 326 16.87 13.98 -11.07
CA VAL A 326 15.51 14.45 -11.40
C VAL A 326 15.39 15.96 -11.19
N ARG A 327 15.09 16.70 -12.26
CA ARG A 327 14.73 18.13 -12.20
C ARG A 327 13.20 18.26 -12.23
N PRO A 328 12.54 18.58 -11.09
CA PRO A 328 11.10 18.79 -11.08
C PRO A 328 10.72 20.07 -11.84
N LEU A 329 9.53 20.08 -12.46
CA LEU A 329 8.90 21.29 -13.01
C LEU A 329 8.84 22.40 -11.94
N ALA A 330 9.03 23.66 -12.33
CA ALA A 330 9.09 24.80 -11.42
C ALA A 330 7.86 24.90 -10.49
N ALA A 331 6.65 24.66 -11.01
CA ALA A 331 5.42 24.67 -10.22
C ALA A 331 5.41 23.60 -9.12
N SER A 332 5.85 22.37 -9.45
CA SER A 332 5.92 21.28 -8.46
C SER A 332 6.97 21.53 -7.38
N ARG A 333 8.04 22.26 -7.70
CA ARG A 333 9.05 22.68 -6.72
C ARG A 333 8.45 23.62 -5.66
N TRP A 334 7.67 24.62 -6.09
CA TRP A 334 7.03 25.56 -5.17
C TRP A 334 5.98 24.88 -4.29
N LEU A 335 5.17 23.98 -4.85
CA LEU A 335 4.21 23.20 -4.05
C LEU A 335 4.93 22.35 -2.97
N ARG A 336 6.02 21.67 -3.33
CA ARG A 336 6.81 20.88 -2.36
C ARG A 336 7.44 21.75 -1.28
N LEU A 337 7.90 22.95 -1.64
CA LEU A 337 8.43 23.91 -0.67
C LEU A 337 7.34 24.39 0.29
N ALA A 338 6.19 24.81 -0.25
CA ALA A 338 5.05 25.28 0.55
C ALA A 338 4.58 24.19 1.51
N LEU A 339 4.44 22.95 1.03
CA LEU A 339 4.05 21.82 1.84
C LEU A 339 5.09 21.47 2.91
N GLY A 340 6.38 21.49 2.57
CA GLY A 340 7.46 21.25 3.53
C GLY A 340 7.52 22.31 4.63
N VAL A 341 7.34 23.59 4.28
CA VAL A 341 7.25 24.69 5.25
C VAL A 341 6.01 24.54 6.12
N ALA A 342 4.85 24.24 5.53
CA ALA A 342 3.62 24.03 6.28
C ALA A 342 3.74 22.87 7.27
N ALA A 343 4.29 21.73 6.85
CA ALA A 343 4.55 20.59 7.74
C ALA A 343 5.53 20.95 8.86
N GLY A 344 6.62 21.67 8.55
CA GLY A 344 7.57 22.16 9.55
C GLY A 344 6.95 23.11 10.57
N LEU A 345 6.08 24.03 10.12
CA LEU A 345 5.34 24.94 11.00
C LEU A 345 4.37 24.19 11.91
N VAL A 346 3.67 23.18 11.39
CA VAL A 346 2.77 22.33 12.19
C VAL A 346 3.57 21.58 13.25
N VAL A 347 4.70 20.93 12.90
CA VAL A 347 5.57 20.26 13.89
C VAL A 347 6.12 21.24 14.92
N GLY A 348 6.58 22.41 14.50
CA GLY A 348 7.05 23.46 15.41
C GLY A 348 5.93 23.96 16.34
N GLY A 349 4.72 24.13 15.83
CA GLY A 349 3.55 24.51 16.63
C GLY A 349 3.14 23.43 17.63
N ILE A 350 3.19 22.14 17.25
CA ILE A 350 3.00 21.02 18.20
C ILE A 350 4.05 21.08 19.31
N ALA A 351 5.32 21.28 18.95
CA ALA A 351 6.41 21.37 19.93
C ALA A 351 6.24 22.54 20.91
N LEU A 352 5.59 23.64 20.49
CA LEU A 352 5.27 24.79 21.36
C LEU A 352 4.05 24.53 22.27
N VAL A 353 2.99 23.91 21.74
CA VAL A 353 1.71 23.75 22.46
C VAL A 353 1.71 22.51 23.36
N ALA A 354 2.30 21.40 22.93
CA ALA A 354 2.23 20.12 23.64
C ALA A 354 2.76 20.18 25.09
N PRO A 355 3.87 20.89 25.41
CA PRO A 355 4.32 21.02 26.79
C PRO A 355 3.32 21.76 27.69
N SER A 356 2.62 22.77 27.15
CA SER A 356 1.61 23.54 27.90
C SER A 356 0.28 22.80 28.09
N ALA A 357 0.05 21.72 27.35
CA ALA A 357 -1.16 20.92 27.45
C ALA A 357 -1.11 19.83 28.53
N ARG A 358 0.00 19.70 29.28
CA ARG A 358 0.17 18.68 30.33
C ARG A 358 -0.67 19.02 31.55
N VAL A 359 -1.60 18.12 31.91
CA VAL A 359 -2.48 18.26 33.09
C VAL A 359 -2.15 17.27 34.22
N ALA A 360 -1.48 16.16 33.91
CA ALA A 360 -1.12 15.13 34.88
C ALA A 360 0.34 15.27 35.33
N THR A 361 0.65 14.78 36.54
CA THR A 361 2.02 14.67 37.03
C THR A 361 2.85 13.75 36.12
N PRO A 362 4.05 14.16 35.65
CA PRO A 362 4.86 13.33 34.78
C PRO A 362 5.34 12.07 35.50
N VAL A 363 5.22 10.90 34.86
CA VAL A 363 5.75 9.62 35.39
C VAL A 363 7.26 9.69 35.65
N ALA A 364 7.98 10.56 34.93
CA ALA A 364 9.42 10.77 35.12
C ALA A 364 9.81 11.26 36.53
N SER A 365 8.88 11.76 37.36
CA SER A 365 9.20 12.21 38.71
C SER A 365 9.68 11.09 39.64
N SER A 366 9.28 9.84 39.41
CA SER A 366 9.70 8.69 40.23
C SER A 366 10.91 7.94 39.64
N PHE A 367 11.26 8.16 38.37
CA PHE A 367 12.28 7.37 37.67
C PHE A 367 13.67 7.43 38.30
N ALA A 368 14.06 8.56 38.89
CA ALA A 368 15.37 8.67 39.54
C ALA A 368 15.49 7.77 40.78
N GLU A 369 14.42 7.68 41.58
CA GLU A 369 14.38 6.80 42.75
C GLU A 369 14.18 5.34 42.35
N GLU A 370 13.27 5.08 41.41
CA GLU A 370 12.97 3.74 40.90
C GLU A 370 14.18 3.09 40.21
N ALA A 371 14.99 3.88 39.49
CA ALA A 371 16.19 3.37 38.82
C ALA A 371 17.21 2.81 39.83
N VAL A 372 17.38 3.45 40.98
CA VAL A 372 18.32 3.00 42.02
C VAL A 372 17.71 1.86 42.85
N THR A 373 16.44 2.01 43.27
CA THR A 373 15.78 1.07 44.19
C THR A 373 15.42 -0.27 43.53
N TRP A 374 14.90 -0.23 42.30
CA TRP A 374 14.50 -1.44 41.57
C TRP A 374 15.57 -1.88 40.57
N GLY A 375 16.14 -0.93 39.81
CA GLY A 375 17.10 -1.24 38.76
C GLY A 375 18.55 -1.39 39.24
N GLY A 376 18.88 -0.92 40.44
CA GLY A 376 20.23 -1.02 41.01
C GLY A 376 21.28 -0.07 40.41
N GLY A 377 20.84 0.92 39.61
CA GLY A 377 21.74 1.75 38.81
C GLY A 377 21.46 3.24 38.94
N THR A 378 22.51 4.04 38.80
CA THR A 378 22.42 5.51 38.88
C THR A 378 22.20 6.18 37.52
N ASN A 379 22.46 5.47 36.40
CA ASN A 379 22.11 5.97 35.07
C ASN A 379 20.62 5.70 34.79
N VAL A 380 19.79 6.72 35.06
CA VAL A 380 18.33 6.65 34.85
C VAL A 380 17.96 6.28 33.42
N VAL A 381 18.69 6.77 32.41
CA VAL A 381 18.39 6.48 31.00
C VAL A 381 18.65 5.01 30.69
N ASN A 382 19.85 4.51 31.01
CA ASN A 382 20.19 3.11 30.72
C ASN A 382 19.27 2.16 31.50
N VAL A 383 19.05 2.39 32.79
CA VAL A 383 18.14 1.57 33.62
C VAL A 383 16.71 1.60 33.09
N THR A 384 16.23 2.75 32.58
CA THR A 384 14.91 2.80 31.94
C THR A 384 14.86 1.91 30.70
N LEU A 385 15.91 1.90 29.88
CA LEU A 385 15.96 1.13 28.65
C LEU A 385 16.12 -0.38 28.88
N VAL A 386 16.87 -0.80 29.89
CA VAL A 386 17.19 -2.23 30.11
C VAL A 386 16.34 -2.91 31.18
N ASP A 387 15.61 -2.13 31.98
CA ASP A 387 14.82 -2.64 33.11
C ASP A 387 13.37 -2.13 33.07
N ILE A 388 13.13 -0.85 33.41
CA ILE A 388 11.78 -0.28 33.58
C ILE A 388 10.92 -0.42 32.32
N ARG A 389 11.52 -0.14 31.14
CA ARG A 389 10.89 -0.23 29.82
C ARG A 389 11.68 -1.15 28.89
N ALA A 390 12.21 -2.25 29.44
CA ALA A 390 13.01 -3.23 28.70
C ALA A 390 12.33 -3.78 27.42
N TRP A 391 10.98 -3.84 27.41
CA TRP A 391 10.20 -4.25 26.24
C TRP A 391 10.39 -3.36 25.01
N ASP A 392 10.61 -2.05 25.20
CA ASP A 392 10.87 -1.14 24.09
C ASP A 392 12.21 -1.50 23.43
N THR A 393 13.25 -1.75 24.24
CA THR A 393 14.58 -2.16 23.75
C THR A 393 14.54 -3.52 23.07
N VAL A 394 13.74 -4.48 23.57
CA VAL A 394 13.49 -5.76 22.86
C VAL A 394 12.86 -5.52 21.49
N GLY A 395 11.89 -4.60 21.40
CA GLY A 395 11.28 -4.20 20.15
C GLY A 395 12.29 -3.57 19.18
N GLU A 396 13.12 -2.64 19.67
CA GLU A 396 14.15 -1.98 18.88
C GLU A 396 15.18 -2.97 18.30
N ILE A 397 15.75 -3.86 19.13
CA ILE A 397 16.71 -4.87 18.62
C ILE A 397 16.06 -5.85 17.63
N SER A 398 14.77 -6.12 17.78
CA SER A 398 14.00 -6.94 16.83
C SER A 398 13.84 -6.21 15.49
N VAL A 399 13.57 -4.91 15.50
CA VAL A 399 13.53 -4.08 14.28
C VAL A 399 14.89 -4.03 13.60
N LEU A 400 15.99 -3.87 14.36
CA LEU A 400 17.34 -3.91 13.81
C LEU A 400 17.66 -5.26 13.15
N LEU A 401 17.23 -6.36 13.75
CA LEU A 401 17.36 -7.70 13.17
C LEU A 401 16.58 -7.84 11.86
N VAL A 402 15.32 -7.41 11.84
CA VAL A 402 14.49 -7.43 10.62
C VAL A 402 15.09 -6.57 9.52
N ALA A 403 15.61 -5.39 9.86
CA ALA A 403 16.29 -4.51 8.92
C ALA A 403 17.58 -5.16 8.36
N ALA A 404 18.43 -5.73 9.22
CA ALA A 404 19.65 -6.44 8.80
C ALA A 404 19.32 -7.61 7.85
N THR A 405 18.42 -8.49 8.28
CA THR A 405 18.01 -9.66 7.49
C THR A 405 17.32 -9.28 6.18
N GLY A 406 16.53 -8.20 6.17
CA GLY A 406 15.94 -7.64 4.95
C GLY A 406 17.00 -7.12 3.97
N ILE A 407 17.99 -6.36 4.44
CA ILE A 407 19.12 -5.88 3.61
C ILE A 407 19.90 -7.07 3.05
N ALA A 408 20.27 -8.04 3.91
CA ALA A 408 20.96 -9.25 3.49
C ALA A 408 20.15 -10.04 2.45
N SER A 409 18.84 -10.20 2.65
CA SER A 409 17.94 -10.90 1.72
C SER A 409 17.90 -10.22 0.35
N LEU A 410 17.78 -8.88 0.31
CA LEU A 410 17.74 -8.10 -0.94
C LEU A 410 19.09 -8.11 -1.68
N VAL A 411 20.21 -8.12 -0.97
CA VAL A 411 21.54 -8.12 -1.59
C VAL A 411 21.95 -9.53 -2.02
N PHE A 412 21.68 -10.54 -1.19
CA PHE A 412 22.10 -11.92 -1.43
C PHE A 412 21.00 -12.82 -2.03
N VAL A 413 20.04 -12.28 -2.79
CA VAL A 413 18.93 -13.02 -3.43
C VAL A 413 19.37 -14.33 -4.13
N HIS A 414 20.61 -14.38 -4.65
CA HIS A 414 21.16 -15.53 -5.37
C HIS A 414 22.05 -16.47 -4.52
N ARG A 415 22.32 -16.17 -3.24
CA ARG A 415 23.12 -17.01 -2.33
C ARG A 415 22.57 -16.97 -0.90
N ARG A 416 22.29 -18.14 -0.32
CA ARG A 416 21.71 -18.27 1.03
C ARG A 416 22.59 -17.73 2.18
N THR A 417 23.89 -17.50 1.94
CA THR A 417 24.83 -16.95 2.94
C THR A 417 25.90 -16.07 2.29
N GLY A 418 26.27 -14.97 2.95
CA GLY A 418 27.42 -14.15 2.58
C GLY A 418 28.74 -14.87 2.87
N VAL A 419 29.70 -14.80 1.95
CA VAL A 419 31.03 -15.43 2.11
C VAL A 419 31.89 -14.55 3.04
N ILE A 420 32.60 -15.17 3.99
CA ILE A 420 33.65 -14.49 4.75
C ILE A 420 34.90 -14.46 3.86
N PHE A 421 35.28 -13.29 3.37
CA PHE A 421 36.49 -13.14 2.56
C PHE A 421 37.73 -13.24 3.44
N ARG A 422 38.52 -14.31 3.29
CA ARG A 422 39.81 -14.49 3.98
C ARG A 422 40.97 -14.10 3.10
N GLU A 423 42.04 -13.64 3.72
CA GLU A 423 43.28 -13.31 3.02
C GLU A 423 43.85 -14.53 2.25
N SER A 424 43.65 -15.74 2.77
CA SER A 424 44.01 -17.00 2.09
C SER A 424 43.28 -17.20 0.76
N ASP A 425 42.09 -16.62 0.62
CA ASP A 425 41.20 -16.79 -0.53
C ASP A 425 41.36 -15.64 -1.54
N ALA A 426 42.27 -14.71 -1.28
CA ALA A 426 42.51 -13.57 -2.15
C ALA A 426 43.21 -14.02 -3.45
N PRO A 427 42.63 -13.72 -4.63
CA PRO A 427 43.29 -14.04 -5.90
C PRO A 427 44.63 -13.29 -6.01
N PRO A 428 45.73 -13.96 -6.41
CA PRO A 428 47.05 -13.34 -6.49
C PRO A 428 47.14 -12.26 -7.58
N ASP A 429 46.23 -12.28 -8.55
CA ASP A 429 46.16 -11.41 -9.72
C ASP A 429 45.19 -10.23 -9.56
N ARG A 430 44.34 -10.23 -8.52
CA ARG A 430 43.32 -9.18 -8.31
C ARG A 430 43.46 -8.48 -6.98
N ALA A 431 43.84 -7.21 -7.05
CA ALA A 431 43.84 -6.32 -5.90
C ALA A 431 42.44 -5.75 -5.64
N VAL A 432 42.06 -5.65 -4.37
CA VAL A 432 40.85 -4.96 -3.92
C VAL A 432 40.94 -3.49 -4.33
N TRP A 433 39.89 -2.99 -4.98
CA TRP A 433 39.83 -1.65 -5.58
C TRP A 433 40.87 -1.39 -6.69
N GLY A 434 41.37 -2.44 -7.34
CA GLY A 434 42.41 -2.36 -8.37
C GLY A 434 41.93 -2.06 -9.80
N GLY A 435 40.63 -1.85 -10.04
CA GLY A 435 40.06 -1.73 -11.39
C GLY A 435 40.62 -0.57 -12.25
N ASP A 436 40.48 -0.73 -13.58
CA ASP A 436 41.13 0.07 -14.64
C ASP A 436 40.76 1.57 -14.69
N ASP A 437 39.69 1.98 -14.01
CA ASP A 437 39.25 3.38 -13.95
C ASP A 437 40.03 4.15 -12.86
N ASP A 438 41.33 4.33 -13.04
CA ASP A 438 42.12 5.29 -12.23
C ASP A 438 42.17 6.66 -12.95
N PRO A 439 41.37 7.65 -12.53
CA PRO A 439 41.33 8.97 -13.16
C PRO A 439 42.64 9.75 -13.02
N THR A 440 43.59 9.26 -12.21
CA THR A 440 44.92 9.86 -12.02
C THR A 440 46.04 9.07 -12.69
N ALA A 441 45.73 7.99 -13.44
CA ALA A 441 46.72 7.18 -14.14
C ALA A 441 47.60 8.00 -15.10
N SER A 442 47.00 8.98 -15.80
CA SER A 442 47.70 9.88 -16.72
C SER A 442 48.68 10.84 -16.04
N LEU A 443 48.52 11.08 -14.73
CA LEU A 443 49.37 11.97 -13.95
C LEU A 443 50.57 11.26 -13.29
N ARG A 444 50.69 9.93 -13.44
CA ARG A 444 51.74 9.14 -12.79
C ARG A 444 52.84 8.73 -13.76
N ARG A 445 54.09 8.82 -13.31
CA ARG A 445 55.22 8.15 -13.98
C ARG A 445 54.96 6.64 -13.99
N PRO A 446 55.14 5.94 -15.12
CA PRO A 446 55.07 4.49 -15.13
C PRO A 446 56.12 3.94 -14.18
N VAL A 447 55.67 3.26 -13.14
CA VAL A 447 56.53 2.47 -12.27
C VAL A 447 56.63 1.10 -12.92
N ASP A 448 57.84 0.64 -13.23
CA ASP A 448 58.08 -0.70 -13.75
C ASP A 448 57.40 -1.74 -12.86
N THR A 449 56.41 -2.43 -13.41
CA THR A 449 55.59 -3.44 -12.70
C THR A 449 56.44 -4.58 -12.16
N THR A 450 57.56 -4.89 -12.83
CA THR A 450 58.56 -5.88 -12.42
C THR A 450 59.32 -5.47 -11.15
N THR A 451 59.71 -4.20 -10.98
CA THR A 451 60.37 -3.75 -9.74
C THR A 451 59.39 -3.56 -8.58
N ALA A 452 58.13 -3.25 -8.85
CA ALA A 452 57.07 -3.19 -7.84
C ALA A 452 56.73 -4.57 -7.27
N GLN A 453 56.65 -5.61 -8.11
CA GLN A 453 56.42 -6.99 -7.68
C GLN A 453 57.60 -7.55 -6.83
N VAL A 454 58.84 -7.24 -7.20
CA VAL A 454 60.04 -7.67 -6.44
C VAL A 454 60.20 -6.94 -5.10
N ARG A 455 59.75 -5.68 -4.99
CA ARG A 455 59.66 -4.97 -3.69
C ARG A 455 58.53 -5.48 -2.80
N ALA A 456 57.44 -5.96 -3.38
CA ALA A 456 56.31 -6.51 -2.62
C ALA A 456 56.64 -7.86 -1.96
N THR A 457 57.45 -8.71 -2.60
CA THR A 457 57.86 -10.01 -2.06
C THR A 457 58.91 -9.89 -0.94
N THR A 458 59.74 -8.85 -0.97
CA THR A 458 60.78 -8.58 0.05
C THR A 458 60.26 -7.77 1.25
N SER A 459 59.09 -7.15 1.15
CA SER A 459 58.49 -6.27 2.18
C SER A 459 57.51 -6.99 3.13
N ARG A 460 57.72 -8.28 3.46
CA ARG A 460 56.94 -8.98 4.51
C ARG A 460 56.95 -8.22 5.85
N ASP A 461 57.98 -7.43 6.10
CA ASP A 461 58.21 -6.72 7.36
C ASP A 461 57.56 -5.32 7.46
N ARG A 462 56.79 -4.85 6.47
CA ARG A 462 56.16 -3.49 6.50
C ARG A 462 54.63 -3.49 6.31
N LEU A 463 53.97 -4.58 6.70
CA LEU A 463 52.52 -4.67 6.70
C LEU A 463 51.98 -4.28 8.08
N TRP A 464 51.16 -3.23 8.14
CA TRP A 464 50.57 -2.74 9.38
C TRP A 464 49.22 -3.42 9.69
N LEU A 465 48.51 -3.86 8.66
CA LEU A 465 47.29 -4.66 8.72
C LEU A 465 47.53 -6.05 8.11
N ARG A 466 46.75 -7.06 8.50
CA ARG A 466 46.97 -8.47 8.11
C ARG A 466 46.82 -8.65 6.60
N ALA A 467 45.71 -8.20 6.05
CA ALA A 467 45.39 -8.32 4.63
C ALA A 467 45.76 -7.07 3.81
N GLY A 468 46.62 -6.18 4.33
CA GLY A 468 47.00 -4.93 3.64
C GLY A 468 47.65 -5.14 2.27
N ARG A 469 48.22 -6.34 2.03
CA ARG A 469 48.78 -6.73 0.72
C ARG A 469 47.73 -6.98 -0.37
N THR A 470 46.46 -7.18 0.01
CA THR A 470 45.37 -7.44 -0.94
C THR A 470 44.85 -6.16 -1.60
N LEU A 471 45.24 -4.98 -1.10
CA LEU A 471 44.84 -3.69 -1.65
C LEU A 471 45.69 -3.26 -2.84
N ALA A 472 45.07 -2.51 -3.75
CA ALA A 472 45.80 -1.87 -4.84
C ALA A 472 46.87 -0.92 -4.27
N PRO A 473 48.16 -1.05 -4.67
CA PRO A 473 49.27 -0.30 -4.06
C PRO A 473 49.07 1.22 -4.05
N TYR A 474 48.35 1.76 -5.03
CA TYR A 474 48.11 3.18 -5.21
C TYR A 474 46.89 3.73 -4.45
N ARG A 475 46.00 2.86 -3.96
CA ARG A 475 44.89 3.25 -3.05
C ARG A 475 45.21 2.97 -1.59
N ARG A 476 46.37 2.36 -1.32
CA ARG A 476 46.86 2.03 0.02
C ARG A 476 47.40 3.30 0.70
N SER A 477 46.86 3.64 1.87
CA SER A 477 47.37 4.72 2.72
C SER A 477 48.07 4.15 3.95
N VAL A 478 49.41 4.20 3.97
CA VAL A 478 50.20 3.68 5.10
C VAL A 478 49.89 4.43 6.39
N ILE A 479 49.69 5.76 6.32
CA ILE A 479 49.32 6.58 7.48
C ILE A 479 47.99 6.08 8.06
N PHE A 480 47.01 5.82 7.20
CA PHE A 480 45.71 5.34 7.64
C PHE A 480 45.82 3.95 8.28
N GLU A 481 46.56 3.00 7.66
CA GLU A 481 46.79 1.67 8.25
C GLU A 481 47.42 1.72 9.65
N VAL A 482 48.42 2.58 9.85
CA VAL A 482 49.09 2.76 11.15
C VAL A 482 48.12 3.30 12.19
N VAL A 483 47.38 4.36 11.85
CA VAL A 483 46.39 4.98 12.74
C VAL A 483 45.30 3.99 13.11
N VAL A 484 44.75 3.26 12.12
CA VAL A 484 43.74 2.23 12.34
C VAL A 484 44.25 1.13 13.27
N ARG A 485 45.48 0.63 13.06
CA ARG A 485 46.07 -0.40 13.93
C ARG A 485 46.14 0.05 15.39
N LEU A 486 46.54 1.31 15.61
CA LEU A 486 46.66 1.89 16.96
C LEU A 486 45.29 2.08 17.60
N VAL A 487 44.39 2.77 16.90
CA VAL A 487 43.08 3.19 17.42
C VAL A 487 42.13 2.01 17.59
N PHE A 488 42.21 0.98 16.72
CA PHE A 488 41.30 -0.17 16.78
C PHE A 488 41.30 -0.85 18.16
N ARG A 489 42.48 -1.13 18.74
CA ARG A 489 42.56 -1.79 20.05
C ARG A 489 41.98 -0.91 21.16
N THR A 490 42.29 0.37 21.13
CA THR A 490 41.75 1.35 22.09
C THR A 490 40.23 1.46 21.98
N MET A 491 39.67 1.48 20.76
CA MET A 491 38.22 1.50 20.55
C MET A 491 37.52 0.24 21.08
N ILE A 492 38.11 -0.94 20.88
CA ILE A 492 37.54 -2.19 21.41
C ILE A 492 37.55 -2.18 22.94
N VAL A 493 38.65 -1.74 23.58
CA VAL A 493 38.71 -1.61 25.04
C VAL A 493 37.69 -0.58 25.54
N TYR A 494 37.58 0.57 24.87
CA TYR A 494 36.61 1.61 25.23
C TYR A 494 35.16 1.16 25.05
N SER A 495 34.88 0.38 24.00
CA SER A 495 33.57 -0.24 23.78
C SER A 495 33.20 -1.18 24.93
N VAL A 496 34.11 -2.06 25.34
CA VAL A 496 33.91 -2.93 26.51
C VAL A 496 33.69 -2.10 27.77
N TYR A 497 34.47 -1.04 27.98
CA TYR A 497 34.26 -0.12 29.10
C TYR A 497 32.84 0.48 29.09
N LEU A 498 32.36 1.00 27.96
CA LEU A 498 31.01 1.57 27.85
C LEU A 498 29.90 0.56 28.16
N MET A 499 30.10 -0.71 27.79
CA MET A 499 29.16 -1.79 28.09
C MET A 499 29.07 -2.06 29.60
N PHE A 500 30.20 -2.07 30.32
CA PHE A 500 30.22 -2.27 31.76
C PHE A 500 29.84 -1.01 32.56
N SER A 501 30.17 0.19 32.06
CA SER A 501 29.90 1.45 32.76
C SER A 501 28.45 1.92 32.62
N GLY A 502 27.73 1.44 31.61
CA GLY A 502 26.40 1.95 31.21
C GLY A 502 25.36 2.01 32.32
N HIS A 503 25.47 1.14 33.33
CA HIS A 503 24.55 1.11 34.45
C HIS A 503 24.65 2.33 35.40
N ASN A 504 25.81 3.00 35.42
CA ASN A 504 26.09 4.12 36.33
C ASN A 504 26.62 5.38 35.64
N ALA A 505 27.14 5.24 34.42
CA ALA A 505 27.65 6.34 33.62
C ALA A 505 27.06 6.28 32.20
N PRO A 506 27.16 7.37 31.42
CA PRO A 506 26.66 7.36 30.06
C PRO A 506 27.29 6.24 29.21
N GLY A 507 26.47 5.46 28.50
CA GLY A 507 26.92 4.24 27.82
C GLY A 507 25.83 3.19 27.65
N GLY A 508 26.21 1.91 27.75
CA GLY A 508 25.31 0.77 27.59
C GLY A 508 25.65 -0.11 26.38
N GLY A 509 24.90 -1.20 26.21
CA GLY A 509 25.15 -2.21 25.18
C GLY A 509 25.08 -1.66 23.75
N PHE A 510 24.14 -0.74 23.49
CA PHE A 510 23.95 -0.13 22.17
C PHE A 510 25.13 0.78 21.77
N ALA A 511 25.53 1.71 22.64
CA ALA A 511 26.65 2.62 22.37
C ALA A 511 27.97 1.85 22.20
N ALA A 512 28.23 0.88 23.07
CA ALA A 512 29.37 -0.03 22.94
C ALA A 512 29.37 -0.74 21.58
N GLY A 513 28.21 -1.28 21.17
CA GLY A 513 28.06 -2.00 19.91
C GLY A 513 28.39 -1.12 18.70
N LEU A 514 27.94 0.15 18.71
CA LEU A 514 28.26 1.12 17.68
C LEU A 514 29.75 1.48 17.65
N VAL A 515 30.40 1.67 18.81
CA VAL A 515 31.85 1.92 18.85
C VAL A 515 32.63 0.76 18.23
N THR A 516 32.27 -0.47 18.56
CA THR A 516 32.85 -1.67 17.91
C THR A 516 32.56 -1.68 16.41
N GLY A 517 31.34 -1.32 16.00
CA GLY A 517 30.96 -1.17 14.60
C GLY A 517 31.80 -0.14 13.85
N ILE A 518 32.06 1.02 14.45
CA ILE A 518 32.94 2.06 13.87
C ILE A 518 34.37 1.54 13.79
N ALA A 519 34.86 0.83 14.81
CA ALA A 519 36.20 0.23 14.79
C ALA A 519 36.36 -0.75 13.62
N LEU A 520 35.35 -1.60 13.39
CA LEU A 520 35.30 -2.50 12.22
C LEU A 520 35.18 -1.76 10.90
N THR A 521 34.41 -0.67 10.87
CA THR A 521 34.22 0.18 9.70
C THR A 521 35.52 0.84 9.27
N VAL A 522 36.23 1.48 10.20
CA VAL A 522 37.53 2.13 9.96
C VAL A 522 38.55 1.09 9.49
N ARG A 523 38.49 -0.12 10.04
CA ARG A 523 39.35 -1.23 9.62
C ARG A 523 39.04 -1.75 8.21
N TYR A 524 37.76 -1.84 7.83
CA TYR A 524 37.35 -2.14 6.47
C TYR A 524 37.81 -1.06 5.47
N LEU A 525 37.67 0.23 5.82
CA LEU A 525 38.12 1.32 4.96
C LEU A 525 39.65 1.30 4.75
N ALA A 526 40.42 0.85 5.75
CA ALA A 526 41.87 0.81 5.68
C ALA A 526 42.44 -0.43 4.98
N GLY A 527 41.78 -1.58 5.08
CA GLY A 527 42.30 -2.87 4.61
C GLY A 527 41.43 -3.62 3.60
N GLY A 528 40.26 -3.09 3.24
CA GLY A 528 39.32 -3.71 2.31
C GLY A 528 38.60 -4.94 2.87
N ARG A 529 37.95 -5.69 1.97
CA ARG A 529 37.07 -6.83 2.34
C ARG A 529 37.78 -7.97 3.08
N TYR A 530 39.04 -8.26 2.74
CA TYR A 530 39.80 -9.35 3.35
C TYR A 530 40.26 -8.99 4.77
N GLU A 531 40.66 -7.73 5.02
CA GLU A 531 41.01 -7.28 6.37
C GLU A 531 39.80 -7.29 7.31
N LEU A 532 38.61 -6.94 6.80
CA LEU A 532 37.37 -7.05 7.56
C LEU A 532 37.08 -8.51 7.96
N GLY A 533 37.30 -9.48 7.06
CA GLY A 533 37.15 -10.90 7.36
C GLY A 533 38.14 -11.40 8.42
N GLU A 534 39.39 -10.92 8.37
CA GLU A 534 40.42 -11.22 9.38
C GLU A 534 40.13 -10.56 10.74
N ALA A 535 39.57 -9.36 10.74
CA ALA A 535 39.21 -8.64 11.96
C ALA A 535 37.99 -9.24 12.68
N ALA A 536 36.99 -9.69 11.92
CA ALA A 536 35.75 -10.25 12.44
C ALA A 536 35.48 -11.63 11.81
N PRO A 537 36.10 -12.70 12.34
CA PRO A 537 36.04 -14.06 11.78
C PRO A 537 34.70 -14.78 12.02
N VAL A 538 33.61 -14.04 12.22
CA VAL A 538 32.27 -14.55 12.57
C VAL A 538 31.25 -14.12 11.51
N GLN A 539 30.16 -14.87 11.35
CA GLN A 539 29.07 -14.48 10.47
C GLN A 539 28.16 -13.46 11.18
N PRO A 540 27.70 -12.39 10.51
CA PRO A 540 26.77 -11.41 11.07
C PRO A 540 25.52 -12.06 11.63
N GLY A 541 24.95 -13.04 10.89
CA GLY A 541 23.77 -13.79 11.33
C GLY A 541 23.97 -14.53 12.66
N THR A 542 25.19 -15.03 12.93
CA THR A 542 25.50 -15.67 14.22
C THR A 542 25.54 -14.65 15.35
N LEU A 543 26.12 -13.47 15.13
CA LEU A 543 26.14 -12.40 16.13
C LEU A 543 24.73 -11.88 16.42
N LEU A 544 23.94 -11.64 15.37
CA LEU A 544 22.55 -11.21 15.46
C LEU A 544 21.69 -12.24 16.22
N GLY A 545 21.78 -13.52 15.84
CA GLY A 545 21.03 -14.60 16.48
C GLY A 545 21.48 -14.87 17.91
N ALA A 546 22.78 -14.88 18.19
CA ALA A 546 23.32 -15.05 19.54
C ALA A 546 22.94 -13.87 20.45
N GLY A 547 23.03 -12.64 19.93
CA GLY A 547 22.63 -11.44 20.67
C GLY A 547 21.14 -11.47 21.05
N LEU A 548 20.27 -11.81 20.09
CA LEU A 548 18.84 -11.98 20.36
C LEU A 548 18.59 -13.11 21.35
N PHE A 549 19.28 -14.24 21.21
CA PHE A 549 19.14 -15.38 22.12
C PHE A 549 19.54 -15.00 23.55
N VAL A 550 20.64 -14.25 23.72
CA VAL A 550 21.07 -13.76 25.04
C VAL A 550 20.05 -12.78 25.63
N ALA A 551 19.60 -11.78 24.86
CA ALA A 551 18.63 -10.79 25.32
C ALA A 551 17.26 -11.40 25.66
N ALA A 552 16.75 -12.30 24.81
CA ALA A 552 15.50 -13.02 25.08
C ALA A 552 15.65 -14.00 26.26
N GLY A 553 16.79 -14.70 26.33
CA GLY A 553 17.13 -15.62 27.41
C GLY A 553 17.15 -14.94 28.78
N THR A 554 17.70 -13.71 28.86
CA THR A 554 17.66 -12.92 30.10
C THR A 554 16.24 -12.57 30.53
N GLY A 555 15.33 -12.29 29.58
CA GLY A 555 13.92 -12.05 29.88
C GLY A 555 13.19 -13.30 30.36
N ILE A 556 13.44 -14.44 29.73
CA ILE A 556 12.85 -15.74 30.07
C ILE A 556 13.34 -16.25 31.43
N ALA A 557 14.60 -15.98 31.80
CA ALA A 557 15.14 -16.35 33.10
C ALA A 557 14.31 -15.80 34.27
N GLY A 558 13.80 -14.56 34.14
CA GLY A 558 12.82 -13.96 35.07
C GLY A 558 11.57 -14.82 35.26
N MET A 559 10.99 -15.26 34.15
CA MET A 559 9.78 -16.11 34.14
C MET A 559 10.02 -17.48 34.76
N LEU A 560 11.16 -18.11 34.45
CA LEU A 560 11.52 -19.42 35.01
C LEU A 560 11.71 -19.35 36.54
N ALA A 561 12.08 -18.19 37.06
CA ALA A 561 12.17 -17.92 38.49
C ALA A 561 10.83 -17.49 39.14
N GLY A 562 9.71 -17.56 38.41
CA GLY A 562 8.38 -17.18 38.90
C GLY A 562 8.15 -15.66 39.01
N ARG A 563 9.01 -14.84 38.39
CA ARG A 563 8.90 -13.38 38.37
C ARG A 563 8.40 -12.88 37.01
N PRO A 564 7.93 -11.62 36.91
CA PRO A 564 7.60 -11.02 35.62
C PRO A 564 8.78 -11.06 34.63
N VAL A 565 8.46 -11.07 33.34
CA VAL A 565 9.45 -11.07 32.25
C VAL A 565 10.40 -9.88 32.39
N LEU A 566 11.69 -10.08 32.12
CA LEU A 566 12.74 -9.03 32.17
C LEU A 566 13.00 -8.43 33.57
N THR A 567 12.56 -9.09 34.65
CA THR A 567 12.95 -8.68 36.01
C THR A 567 14.47 -8.86 36.19
N SER A 568 15.17 -7.80 36.62
CA SER A 568 16.60 -7.87 36.93
C SER A 568 16.87 -8.30 38.38
N TRP A 569 18.10 -8.76 38.64
CA TRP A 569 18.60 -9.01 39.98
C TRP A 569 19.92 -8.29 40.18
N VAL A 570 20.11 -7.75 41.38
CA VAL A 570 21.37 -7.16 41.84
C VAL A 570 22.09 -8.21 42.68
N LEU A 571 23.24 -8.68 42.19
CA LEU A 571 24.14 -9.58 42.90
C LEU A 571 25.31 -8.76 43.45
N THR A 572 25.51 -8.81 44.76
CA THR A 572 26.61 -8.13 45.45
C THR A 572 27.53 -9.15 46.09
N TRP A 573 28.83 -9.08 45.81
CA TRP A 573 29.82 -9.91 46.51
C TRP A 573 31.12 -9.15 46.75
N HIS A 574 31.82 -9.53 47.82
CA HIS A 574 33.12 -8.97 48.16
C HIS A 574 34.25 -9.70 47.43
N ALA A 575 34.98 -9.01 46.56
CA ALA A 575 36.15 -9.53 45.86
C ALA A 575 37.45 -9.03 46.52
N PRO A 576 38.41 -9.92 46.86
CA PRO A 576 39.60 -9.57 47.65
C PRO A 576 40.48 -8.43 47.10
N VAL A 577 40.41 -8.15 45.80
CA VAL A 577 41.21 -7.13 45.10
C VAL A 577 40.35 -5.96 44.61
N LEU A 578 39.06 -6.18 44.36
CA LEU A 578 38.17 -5.22 43.70
C LEU A 578 37.16 -4.58 44.65
N GLY A 579 37.09 -5.02 45.91
CA GLY A 579 36.10 -4.56 46.88
C GLY A 579 34.72 -5.15 46.63
N GLU A 580 33.67 -4.42 47.00
CA GLU A 580 32.28 -4.80 46.71
C GLU A 580 32.00 -4.69 45.21
N VAL A 581 31.67 -5.82 44.58
CA VAL A 581 31.30 -5.89 43.17
C VAL A 581 29.79 -5.98 43.06
N HIS A 582 29.18 -5.00 42.41
CA HIS A 582 27.75 -4.96 42.09
C HIS A 582 27.54 -5.42 40.65
N LEU A 583 26.93 -6.59 40.47
CA LEU A 583 26.56 -7.13 39.17
C LEU A 583 25.05 -7.17 39.03
N VAL A 584 24.52 -6.44 38.06
CA VAL A 584 23.09 -6.49 37.72
C VAL A 584 22.89 -7.38 36.50
N THR A 585 21.90 -8.27 36.55
CA THR A 585 21.65 -9.21 35.45
C THR A 585 21.22 -8.55 34.14
N SER A 586 20.80 -7.28 34.19
CA SER A 586 20.56 -6.44 33.00
C SER A 586 21.81 -6.24 32.14
N LEU A 587 23.02 -6.43 32.69
CA LEU A 587 24.25 -6.44 31.90
C LEU A 587 24.23 -7.52 30.81
N PHE A 588 23.66 -8.70 31.08
CA PHE A 588 23.56 -9.75 30.07
C PHE A 588 22.61 -9.35 28.94
N PHE A 589 21.54 -8.62 29.27
CA PHE A 589 20.66 -8.04 28.28
C PHE A 589 21.41 -7.03 27.39
N ASP A 590 22.20 -6.15 28.00
CA ASP A 590 23.10 -5.22 27.30
C ASP A 590 24.14 -5.94 26.42
N VAL A 591 24.70 -7.07 26.86
CA VAL A 591 25.57 -7.92 26.03
C VAL A 591 24.83 -8.47 24.81
N GLY A 592 23.57 -8.86 24.98
CA GLY A 592 22.70 -9.26 23.87
C GLY A 592 22.52 -8.14 22.84
N VAL A 593 22.17 -6.94 23.32
CA VAL A 593 22.02 -5.73 22.49
C VAL A 593 23.34 -5.39 21.77
N TYR A 594 24.45 -5.42 22.48
CA TYR A 594 25.79 -5.20 21.95
C TYR A 594 26.09 -6.13 20.76
N LEU A 595 25.85 -7.43 20.91
CA LEU A 595 26.07 -8.41 19.84
C LEU A 595 25.18 -8.17 18.62
N VAL A 596 23.91 -7.80 18.83
CA VAL A 596 23.00 -7.44 17.73
C VAL A 596 23.51 -6.23 16.96
N VAL A 597 23.91 -5.17 17.64
CA VAL A 597 24.40 -3.94 17.00
C VAL A 597 25.71 -4.18 16.23
N VAL A 598 26.65 -4.92 16.82
CA VAL A 598 27.89 -5.31 16.11
C VAL A 598 27.58 -6.17 14.89
N GLY A 599 26.65 -7.12 15.04
CA GLY A 599 26.17 -7.96 13.94
C GLY A 599 25.58 -7.15 12.80
N LEU A 600 24.73 -6.16 13.10
CA LEU A 600 24.12 -5.26 12.12
C LEU A 600 25.17 -4.46 11.35
N VAL A 601 26.10 -3.79 12.04
CA VAL A 601 27.13 -2.98 11.37
C VAL A 601 28.02 -3.87 10.50
N LEU A 602 28.41 -5.05 10.99
CA LEU A 602 29.19 -6.02 10.21
C LEU A 602 28.42 -6.50 8.97
N ASP A 603 27.12 -6.74 9.08
CA ASP A 603 26.26 -7.13 7.95
C ASP A 603 26.21 -6.03 6.89
N ILE A 604 26.01 -4.76 7.30
CA ILE A 604 26.00 -3.61 6.39
C ILE A 604 27.35 -3.47 5.67
N LEU A 605 28.48 -3.57 6.38
CA LEU A 605 29.82 -3.49 5.77
C LEU A 605 30.06 -4.61 4.76
N ARG A 606 29.55 -5.81 5.03
CA ARG A 606 29.70 -6.96 4.12
C ARG A 606 28.79 -6.85 2.90
N THR A 607 27.53 -6.47 3.10
CA THR A 607 26.53 -6.33 2.03
C THR A 607 26.81 -5.14 1.13
N MET A 608 26.97 -3.94 1.70
CA MET A 608 27.13 -2.70 0.95
C MET A 608 28.58 -2.33 0.66
N GLY A 609 29.53 -2.84 1.44
CA GLY A 609 30.95 -2.65 1.17
C GLY A 609 31.51 -3.80 0.34
N ALA A 610 31.82 -4.92 1.01
CA ALA A 610 32.58 -6.02 0.44
C ALA A 610 31.94 -6.67 -0.80
N GLU A 611 30.64 -6.96 -0.75
CA GLU A 611 29.93 -7.63 -1.86
C GLU A 611 29.74 -6.69 -3.07
N LEU A 612 29.39 -5.42 -2.84
CA LEU A 612 29.31 -4.44 -3.94
C LEU A 612 30.68 -4.20 -4.58
N ASP A 613 31.76 -4.15 -3.81
CA ASP A 613 33.13 -4.08 -4.34
C ASP A 613 33.46 -5.28 -5.23
N ARG A 614 33.15 -6.49 -4.75
CA ARG A 614 33.39 -7.73 -5.50
C ARG A 614 32.61 -7.77 -6.82
N ARG A 615 31.32 -7.42 -6.82
CA ARG A 615 30.49 -7.44 -8.04
C ARG A 615 31.03 -6.53 -9.13
N ALA A 616 31.54 -5.36 -8.75
CA ALA A 616 32.14 -4.44 -9.69
C ALA A 616 33.49 -4.92 -10.23
N GLU A 617 34.32 -5.52 -9.38
CA GLU A 617 35.60 -6.12 -9.82
C GLU A 617 35.37 -7.32 -10.76
N VAL A 618 34.26 -8.04 -10.62
CA VAL A 618 33.87 -9.15 -11.51
C VAL A 618 33.12 -8.64 -12.77
N GLY A 619 32.80 -7.35 -12.86
CA GLY A 619 32.11 -6.75 -14.00
C GLY A 619 30.62 -7.12 -14.11
N ILE A 620 30.00 -7.59 -13.02
CA ILE A 620 28.58 -7.93 -12.98
C ILE A 620 27.72 -6.65 -13.02
N ASP A 621 28.20 -5.59 -12.38
CA ASP A 621 27.58 -4.27 -12.36
C ASP A 621 28.52 -3.25 -13.03
N PRO A 622 28.40 -2.97 -14.34
CA PRO A 622 29.23 -1.96 -14.99
C PRO A 622 28.95 -0.58 -14.38
N PRO A 623 29.96 0.31 -14.28
CA PRO A 623 29.74 1.67 -13.81
C PRO A 623 28.69 2.37 -14.69
N PHE A 624 27.72 3.03 -14.05
CA PHE A 624 26.58 3.70 -14.71
C PHE A 624 26.98 4.61 -15.89
N GLU A 625 28.19 5.19 -15.86
CA GLU A 625 28.74 6.05 -16.91
C GLU A 625 28.89 5.33 -18.26
N LYS A 626 29.24 4.03 -18.27
CA LYS A 626 29.36 3.20 -19.49
C LYS A 626 28.00 2.84 -20.09
N VAL A 627 26.93 2.85 -19.31
CA VAL A 627 25.57 2.56 -19.79
C VAL A 627 25.01 3.75 -20.58
N THR A 628 25.42 4.98 -20.27
CA THR A 628 24.97 6.19 -20.97
C THR A 628 25.74 6.49 -22.25
N SER A 629 26.97 6.01 -22.41
CA SER A 629 27.76 6.23 -23.63
C SER A 629 27.39 5.32 -24.80
N GLY A 630 26.56 4.30 -24.59
CA GLY A 630 26.10 3.37 -25.63
C GLY A 630 24.81 3.79 -26.34
N ARG A 631 24.39 5.07 -26.23
CA ARG A 631 23.09 5.54 -26.74
C ARG A 631 23.22 6.78 -27.65
N SER A 632 24.28 6.85 -28.42
CA SER A 632 24.50 7.94 -29.39
C SER A 632 25.21 7.46 -30.66
N ASP A 633 24.79 6.34 -31.23
CA ASP A 633 25.04 5.95 -32.63
C ASP A 633 23.95 4.94 -33.03
N ASP A 634 22.75 5.47 -33.30
CA ASP A 634 21.72 4.91 -34.21
C ASP A 634 20.61 5.94 -34.43
#